data_AF-A0A951KM86-F1
#
_entry.id   AF-A0A951KM86-F1
#
_cell.length_a   1.000
_cell.length_b   1.000
_cell.length_c   1.000
_cell.angle_alpha   90.00
_cell.angle_beta   90.00
_cell.angle_gamma   90.00
#
_symmetry.space_group_name_H-M   'P 1'
#
loop_
_entity.id
_entity.type
_entity.pdbx_description
1 polymer ?
#
loop_
_entity_poly.entity_id
_entity_poly.type
_entity_poly.pdbx_seq_one_letter_code
_entity_poly.pdbx_strand_id
1 'polypeptide(L)'
;MAPPAHQLNPTLPAPIRVPGMLRSLTLKLTLAFLTIGLIGSLLVSFFVGLGTQRAFNQFVNDRDQPTLSTDLAQYYQQNGSWANVDDFLAREPADTGGPGGWHGPPPVLVDTNGQVLVGNDRYPAGSRVSSDGLERAKAITVGYDVVGWLMMPFEGERRPGSPEADFYNRVTRATTYSALGATGIALLLGIVLARTLTHPVRELTAATQAVAKGGLGKQVRVRSQDELGILAASFNQMSQDLAHASTLRRQMTADIAHDLRTPLSVILGYTEALRDGKLPCDQEIFDTLHTEAQHLQHLID
;
A
#
# COMPACT_ATOMS: atom_id res chain seq x y z
N MET A 1 -65.57 -26.43 2.01
CA MET A 1 -64.93 -25.28 1.32
C MET A 1 -63.67 -24.95 2.11
N ALA A 2 -62.54 -25.56 1.74
CA ALA A 2 -61.26 -25.43 2.46
C ALA A 2 -60.40 -24.34 1.79
N PRO A 3 -59.69 -23.49 2.53
CA PRO A 3 -58.81 -22.48 1.94
C PRO A 3 -57.54 -23.14 1.36
N PRO A 4 -56.92 -22.56 0.31
CA PRO A 4 -55.75 -23.14 -0.33
C PRO A 4 -54.50 -22.94 0.52
N ALA A 5 -53.65 -23.97 0.57
CA ALA A 5 -52.36 -23.97 1.23
C ALA A 5 -51.43 -22.93 0.60
N HIS A 6 -51.00 -21.95 1.41
CA HIS A 6 -49.99 -20.98 1.06
C HIS A 6 -48.64 -21.71 0.92
N GLN A 7 -48.23 -22.02 -0.31
CA GLN A 7 -46.88 -22.49 -0.61
C GLN A 7 -45.88 -21.32 -0.39
N LEU A 8 -45.28 -21.27 0.80
CA LEU A 8 -44.07 -20.50 1.02
C LEU A 8 -42.92 -21.22 0.31
N ASN A 9 -42.63 -20.79 -0.92
CA ASN A 9 -41.44 -21.17 -1.65
C ASN A 9 -40.24 -20.42 -1.04
N PRO A 10 -39.31 -21.08 -0.30
CA PRO A 10 -38.10 -20.40 0.14
C PRO A 10 -37.22 -20.19 -1.08
N THR A 11 -37.25 -18.98 -1.63
CA THR A 11 -36.31 -18.55 -2.66
C THR A 11 -34.89 -18.65 -2.08
N LEU A 12 -34.19 -19.73 -2.44
CA LEU A 12 -32.77 -19.90 -2.15
C LEU A 12 -32.04 -18.63 -2.63
N PRO A 13 -31.28 -17.93 -1.76
CA PRO A 13 -30.52 -16.77 -2.20
C PRO A 13 -29.56 -17.19 -3.32
N ALA A 14 -29.53 -16.40 -4.39
CA ALA A 14 -28.69 -16.66 -5.55
C ALA A 14 -27.22 -16.87 -5.11
N PRO A 15 -26.49 -17.82 -5.73
CA PRO A 15 -25.10 -18.07 -5.37
C PRO A 15 -24.29 -16.78 -5.53
N ILE A 16 -23.61 -16.37 -4.46
CA ILE A 16 -22.73 -15.21 -4.46
C ILE A 16 -21.65 -15.45 -5.51
N ARG A 17 -21.73 -14.73 -6.64
CA ARG A 17 -20.71 -14.78 -7.69
C ARG A 17 -19.38 -14.36 -7.08
N VAL A 18 -18.41 -15.28 -7.13
CA VAL A 18 -17.01 -14.97 -6.80
C VAL A 18 -16.58 -13.87 -7.77
N PRO A 19 -16.27 -12.67 -7.28
CA PRO A 19 -16.05 -11.54 -8.16
C PRO A 19 -14.71 -11.75 -8.88
N GLY A 20 -14.67 -11.49 -10.20
CA GLY A 20 -13.48 -11.73 -11.05
C GLY A 20 -12.22 -11.03 -10.52
N MET A 21 -11.02 -11.42 -10.99
CA MET A 21 -9.71 -10.98 -10.46
C MET A 21 -9.62 -9.49 -10.09
N LEU A 22 -10.21 -8.60 -10.89
CA LEU A 22 -10.24 -7.14 -10.70
C LEU A 22 -11.02 -6.65 -9.47
N ARG A 23 -11.88 -7.49 -8.88
CA ARG A 23 -12.69 -7.19 -7.70
C ARG A 23 -12.21 -7.92 -6.44
N SER A 24 -11.15 -8.73 -6.55
CA SER A 24 -10.52 -9.42 -5.42
C SER A 24 -9.95 -8.41 -4.42
N LEU A 25 -10.30 -8.56 -3.13
CA LEU A 25 -9.71 -7.76 -2.04
C LEU A 25 -8.19 -7.82 -2.05
N THR A 26 -7.62 -8.98 -2.39
CA THR A 26 -6.17 -9.18 -2.52
C THR A 26 -5.57 -8.23 -3.54
N LEU A 27 -6.20 -8.09 -4.73
CA LEU A 27 -5.70 -7.21 -5.78
C LEU A 27 -5.75 -5.74 -5.34
N LYS A 28 -6.86 -5.32 -4.72
CA LYS A 28 -7.03 -3.95 -4.22
C LYS A 28 -5.96 -3.59 -3.19
N LEU A 29 -5.72 -4.47 -2.22
CA LEU A 29 -4.68 -4.28 -1.21
C LEU A 29 -3.29 -4.25 -1.84
N THR A 30 -2.93 -5.21 -2.70
CA THR A 30 -1.62 -5.21 -3.35
C THR A 30 -1.39 -3.96 -4.19
N LEU A 31 -2.42 -3.50 -4.91
CA LEU A 31 -2.33 -2.32 -5.76
C LEU A 31 -2.23 -1.04 -4.93
N ALA A 32 -2.93 -0.97 -3.79
CA ALA A 32 -2.81 0.16 -2.85
C ALA A 32 -1.40 0.25 -2.22
N PHE A 33 -0.83 -0.88 -1.78
CA PHE A 33 0.54 -0.88 -1.27
C PHE A 33 1.57 -0.53 -2.35
N LEU A 34 1.37 -1.03 -3.58
CA LEU A 34 2.22 -0.69 -4.71
C LEU A 34 2.15 0.80 -5.05
N THR A 35 0.95 1.39 -5.10
CA THR A 35 0.81 2.83 -5.39
C THR A 35 1.41 3.68 -4.28
N ILE A 36 1.21 3.35 -3.00
CA ILE A 36 1.86 4.05 -1.89
C ILE A 36 3.38 3.95 -1.99
N GLY A 37 3.92 2.76 -2.27
CA GLY A 37 5.35 2.54 -2.43
C GLY A 37 5.95 3.32 -3.61
N LEU A 38 5.25 3.37 -4.74
CA LEU A 38 5.66 4.13 -5.93
C LEU A 38 5.62 5.64 -5.67
N ILE A 39 4.54 6.15 -5.07
CA ILE A 39 4.40 7.58 -4.75
C ILE A 39 5.49 7.99 -3.77
N GLY A 40 5.71 7.21 -2.70
CA GLY A 40 6.77 7.48 -1.74
C GLY A 40 8.16 7.50 -2.38
N SER A 41 8.44 6.53 -3.27
CA SER A 41 9.71 6.46 -4.00
C SER A 41 9.92 7.64 -4.94
N LEU A 42 8.88 8.05 -5.67
CA LEU A 42 8.90 9.22 -6.54
C LEU A 42 9.13 10.50 -5.74
N LEU A 43 8.45 10.65 -4.60
CA LEU A 43 8.59 11.80 -3.73
C LEU A 43 10.02 11.90 -3.17
N VAL A 44 10.56 10.80 -2.64
CA VAL A 44 11.96 10.75 -2.19
C VAL A 44 12.91 11.10 -3.32
N SER A 45 12.75 10.51 -4.50
CA SER A 45 13.60 10.80 -5.67
C SER A 45 13.53 12.27 -6.09
N PHE A 46 12.35 12.87 -6.03
CA PHE A 46 12.14 14.28 -6.34
C PHE A 46 12.84 15.20 -5.33
N PHE A 47 12.66 14.97 -4.03
CA PHE A 47 13.29 15.79 -2.98
C PHE A 47 14.81 15.62 -2.94
N VAL A 48 15.33 14.42 -3.15
CA VAL A 48 16.77 14.19 -3.26
C VAL A 48 17.33 14.92 -4.47
N GLY A 49 16.68 14.83 -5.64
CA GLY A 49 17.10 15.56 -6.83
C GLY A 49 17.16 17.07 -6.61
N LEU A 50 16.12 17.65 -6.00
CA LEU A 50 16.09 19.08 -5.66
C LEU A 50 17.14 19.47 -4.61
N GLY A 51 17.30 18.66 -3.57
CA GLY A 51 18.19 18.94 -2.45
C GLY A 51 19.66 18.83 -2.82
N THR A 52 20.04 17.76 -3.52
CA THR A 52 21.42 17.55 -3.99
C THR A 52 21.85 18.66 -4.92
N GLN A 53 20.98 19.12 -5.83
CA GLN A 53 21.35 20.15 -6.78
C GLN A 53 21.60 21.51 -6.12
N ARG A 54 20.78 21.89 -5.14
CA ARG A 54 20.95 23.14 -4.41
C ARG A 54 22.17 23.11 -3.49
N ALA A 55 22.34 22.02 -2.74
CA ALA A 55 23.43 21.87 -1.77
C ALA A 55 24.81 21.87 -2.45
N PHE A 56 24.91 21.22 -3.61
CA PHE A 56 26.16 21.16 -4.36
C PHE A 56 26.55 22.53 -4.95
N ASN A 57 25.58 23.23 -5.56
CA ASN A 57 25.83 24.56 -6.12
C ASN A 57 26.23 25.58 -5.05
N GLN A 58 25.68 25.46 -3.83
CA GLN A 58 26.12 26.26 -2.69
C GLN A 58 27.55 25.90 -2.28
N PHE A 59 27.88 24.61 -2.17
CA PHE A 59 29.22 24.16 -1.79
C PHE A 59 30.33 24.66 -2.72
N VAL A 60 30.15 24.56 -4.04
CA VAL A 60 31.14 25.02 -5.02
C VAL A 60 31.31 26.55 -4.97
N ASN A 61 30.19 27.29 -4.93
CA ASN A 61 30.25 28.75 -4.85
C ASN A 61 30.92 29.26 -3.57
N ASP A 62 30.62 28.65 -2.41
CA ASP A 62 31.19 29.04 -1.12
C ASP A 62 32.69 28.71 -1.04
N ARG A 63 33.14 27.63 -1.70
CA ARG A 63 34.54 27.20 -1.66
C ARG A 63 35.44 27.99 -2.60
N ASP A 64 35.02 28.22 -3.83
CA ASP A 64 35.93 28.64 -4.91
C ASP A 64 35.85 30.14 -5.25
N GLN A 65 34.72 30.81 -4.99
CA GLN A 65 34.59 32.27 -5.22
C GLN A 65 35.56 33.13 -4.39
N PRO A 66 35.80 32.85 -3.08
CA PRO A 66 36.63 33.72 -2.26
C PRO A 66 38.10 33.75 -2.74
N THR A 67 38.64 32.59 -3.12
CA THR A 67 40.05 32.45 -3.53
C THR A 67 40.33 33.22 -4.82
N LEU A 68 39.60 32.95 -5.90
CA LEU A 68 39.80 33.61 -7.20
C LEU A 68 39.57 35.12 -7.14
N SER A 69 38.58 35.59 -6.37
CA SER A 69 38.36 37.03 -6.21
C SER A 69 39.53 37.74 -5.52
N THR A 70 40.21 37.04 -4.60
CA THR A 70 41.38 37.55 -3.87
C THR A 70 42.60 37.57 -4.80
N ASP A 71 42.82 36.50 -5.57
CA ASP A 71 43.94 36.39 -6.50
C ASP A 71 43.83 37.41 -7.65
N LEU A 72 42.62 37.63 -8.17
CA LEU A 72 42.34 38.67 -9.17
C LEU A 72 42.50 40.09 -8.61
N ALA A 73 42.11 40.33 -7.35
CA ALA A 73 42.35 41.62 -6.70
C ALA A 73 43.86 41.88 -6.57
N GLN A 74 44.64 40.86 -6.21
CA GLN A 74 46.09 40.94 -6.10
C GLN A 74 46.76 41.17 -7.47
N TYR A 75 46.28 40.49 -8.53
CA TYR A 75 46.72 40.74 -9.91
C TYR A 75 46.50 42.20 -10.32
N TYR A 76 45.29 42.73 -10.08
CA TYR A 76 44.96 44.11 -10.41
C TYR A 76 45.82 45.10 -9.63
N GLN A 77 46.08 44.82 -8.34
CA GLN A 77 46.94 45.65 -7.51
C GLN A 77 48.39 45.69 -8.01
N GLN A 78 48.92 44.59 -8.55
CA GLN A 78 50.29 44.52 -9.06
C GLN A 78 50.47 45.15 -10.44
N ASN A 79 49.51 44.95 -11.34
CA ASN A 79 49.61 45.39 -12.73
C ASN A 79 48.91 46.74 -13.01
N GLY A 80 48.06 47.21 -12.09
CA GLY A 80 47.29 48.45 -12.21
C GLY A 80 46.19 48.43 -13.28
N SER A 81 45.99 47.30 -13.97
CA SER A 81 44.96 47.15 -15.01
C SER A 81 44.63 45.66 -15.23
N TRP A 82 43.54 45.41 -15.95
CA TRP A 82 43.15 44.07 -16.41
C TRP A 82 43.85 43.61 -17.70
N ALA A 83 44.86 44.34 -18.19
CA ALA A 83 45.59 43.93 -19.38
C ALA A 83 46.22 42.55 -19.17
N ASN A 84 46.08 41.65 -20.15
CA ASN A 84 46.60 40.27 -20.12
C ASN A 84 46.09 39.40 -18.95
N VAL A 85 44.94 39.71 -18.38
CA VAL A 85 44.33 38.91 -17.30
C VAL A 85 43.92 37.50 -17.77
N ASP A 86 43.66 37.34 -19.07
CA ASP A 86 43.44 36.06 -19.73
C ASP A 86 44.67 35.15 -19.64
N ASP A 87 45.88 35.70 -19.80
CA ASP A 87 47.13 34.96 -19.59
C ASP A 87 47.30 34.52 -18.12
N PHE A 88 46.89 35.35 -17.16
CA PHE A 88 46.93 35.00 -15.74
C PHE A 88 45.99 33.85 -15.42
N LEU A 89 44.73 33.93 -15.87
CA LEU A 89 43.73 32.88 -15.68
C LEU A 89 44.04 31.59 -16.46
N ALA A 90 44.78 31.69 -17.57
CA ALA A 90 45.27 30.53 -18.32
C ALA A 90 46.50 29.86 -17.66
N ARG A 91 47.27 30.60 -16.84
CA ARG A 91 48.47 30.12 -16.13
C ARG A 91 48.19 29.65 -14.72
N GLU A 92 47.19 30.21 -14.04
CA GLU A 92 46.57 29.55 -12.91
C GLU A 92 46.03 28.21 -13.39
N PRO A 93 46.35 27.08 -12.72
CA PRO A 93 46.05 25.77 -13.26
C PRO A 93 44.54 25.50 -13.20
N ALA A 94 43.83 25.92 -14.24
CA ALA A 94 42.47 25.51 -14.54
C ALA A 94 42.36 24.00 -14.82
N ASP A 95 43.48 23.26 -14.84
CA ASP A 95 43.54 21.83 -15.10
C ASP A 95 44.65 21.10 -14.32
N THR A 96 44.79 21.37 -13.01
CA THR A 96 45.44 20.38 -12.12
C THR A 96 44.37 19.56 -11.46
N GLY A 97 44.19 18.32 -11.93
CA GLY A 97 43.35 17.26 -11.32
C GLY A 97 43.77 16.83 -9.91
N GLY A 98 44.19 17.78 -9.07
CA GLY A 98 44.33 17.63 -7.64
C GLY A 98 43.06 18.07 -6.89
N PRO A 99 42.94 17.77 -5.58
CA PRO A 99 41.70 17.95 -4.79
C PRO A 99 41.22 19.41 -4.56
N GLY A 100 41.76 20.40 -5.28
CA GLY A 100 41.49 21.83 -5.10
C GLY A 100 41.64 22.72 -6.33
N GLY A 101 41.77 22.15 -7.53
CA GLY A 101 41.70 22.95 -8.78
C GLY A 101 40.27 23.34 -9.14
N TRP A 102 40.11 24.40 -9.92
CA TRP A 102 38.80 24.82 -10.45
C TRP A 102 38.34 23.84 -11.53
N HIS A 103 37.23 23.13 -11.31
CA HIS A 103 36.70 22.11 -12.26
C HIS A 103 35.52 22.63 -13.10
N GLY A 104 35.19 23.93 -12.99
CA GLY A 104 34.10 24.57 -13.72
C GLY A 104 34.53 25.27 -15.03
N PRO A 105 33.60 25.86 -15.80
CA PRO A 105 33.90 26.73 -16.92
C PRO A 105 34.74 27.90 -16.47
N PRO A 106 35.51 28.50 -17.38
CA PRO A 106 36.27 29.69 -17.04
C PRO A 106 35.33 30.74 -16.41
N PRO A 107 35.74 31.34 -15.28
CA PRO A 107 35.00 32.42 -14.67
C PRO A 107 34.89 33.58 -15.65
N VAL A 108 33.79 34.32 -15.55
CA VAL A 108 33.56 35.51 -16.37
C VAL A 108 34.02 36.73 -15.58
N LEU A 109 35.03 37.42 -16.08
CA LEU A 109 35.52 38.66 -15.50
C LEU A 109 34.89 39.83 -16.24
N VAL A 110 34.30 40.74 -15.48
CA VAL A 110 33.64 41.94 -16.01
C VAL A 110 34.30 43.18 -15.43
N ASP A 111 34.54 44.17 -16.26
CA ASP A 111 35.09 45.46 -15.82
C ASP A 111 34.03 46.30 -15.07
N THR A 112 34.44 47.46 -14.57
CA THR A 112 33.55 48.41 -13.87
C THR A 112 32.49 49.04 -14.79
N ASN A 113 32.66 48.97 -16.11
CA ASN A 113 31.71 49.45 -17.11
C ASN A 113 30.70 48.36 -17.54
N GLY A 114 30.78 47.17 -16.96
CA GLY A 114 29.92 46.04 -17.30
C GLY A 114 30.33 45.30 -18.58
N GLN A 115 31.54 45.52 -19.10
CA GLN A 115 32.09 44.82 -20.25
C GLN A 115 32.81 43.54 -19.83
N VAL A 116 32.51 42.44 -20.51
CA VAL A 116 33.16 41.14 -20.29
C VAL A 116 34.59 41.20 -20.81
N LEU A 117 35.55 41.07 -19.91
CA LEU A 117 36.99 41.00 -20.20
C LEU A 117 37.42 39.57 -20.50
N VAL A 118 36.99 38.64 -19.65
CA VAL A 118 37.20 37.20 -19.83
C VAL A 118 35.84 36.56 -19.84
N GLY A 119 35.54 35.86 -20.93
CA GLY A 119 34.21 35.35 -21.22
C GLY A 119 34.14 33.84 -21.31
N ASN A 120 32.92 33.34 -21.47
CA ASN A 120 32.62 31.96 -21.80
C ASN A 120 31.57 31.90 -22.92
N ASP A 121 31.09 30.70 -23.26
CA ASP A 121 30.11 30.51 -24.34
C ASP A 121 28.82 31.34 -24.16
N ARG A 122 28.43 31.60 -22.89
CA ARG A 122 27.22 32.36 -22.54
C ARG A 122 27.46 33.88 -22.47
N TYR A 123 28.67 34.28 -22.07
CA TYR A 123 29.09 35.68 -21.96
C TYR A 123 30.38 35.86 -22.76
N PRO A 124 30.29 36.09 -24.09
CA PRO A 124 31.48 36.24 -24.92
C PRO A 124 32.31 37.46 -24.51
N ALA A 125 33.63 37.38 -24.65
CA ALA A 125 34.52 38.51 -24.42
C ALA A 125 34.11 39.72 -25.28
N GLY A 126 34.14 40.90 -24.69
CA GLY A 126 33.70 42.16 -25.31
C GLY A 126 32.19 42.43 -25.24
N SER A 127 31.36 41.44 -24.87
CA SER A 127 29.93 41.66 -24.63
C SER A 127 29.68 42.47 -23.36
N ARG A 128 28.47 43.04 -23.20
CA ARG A 128 28.06 43.74 -21.97
C ARG A 128 27.08 42.91 -21.17
N VAL A 129 27.30 42.86 -19.86
CA VAL A 129 26.41 42.22 -18.90
C VAL A 129 25.33 43.20 -18.45
N SER A 130 24.09 42.75 -18.37
CA SER A 130 22.99 43.55 -17.80
C SER A 130 23.20 43.80 -16.31
N SER A 131 22.58 44.85 -15.77
CA SER A 131 22.63 45.17 -14.33
C SER A 131 22.16 44.02 -13.44
N ASP A 132 21.11 43.30 -13.86
CA ASP A 132 20.60 42.09 -13.19
C ASP A 132 21.60 40.91 -13.19
N GLY A 133 22.53 40.87 -14.16
CA GLY A 133 23.64 39.94 -14.16
C GLY A 133 24.75 40.34 -13.18
N LEU A 134 25.03 41.64 -13.07
CA LEU A 134 26.04 42.20 -12.16
C LEU A 134 25.62 42.09 -10.68
N GLU A 135 24.32 42.17 -10.37
CA GLU A 135 23.80 41.96 -9.01
C GLU A 135 24.10 40.55 -8.46
N ARG A 136 24.31 39.59 -9.36
CA ARG A 136 24.65 38.19 -9.03
C ARG A 136 26.15 37.92 -9.09
N ALA A 137 26.95 38.92 -9.43
CA ALA A 137 28.40 38.83 -9.51
C ALA A 137 29.04 39.19 -8.15
N LYS A 138 30.21 38.61 -7.87
CA LYS A 138 31.02 38.98 -6.71
C LYS A 138 31.89 40.19 -7.07
N ALA A 139 31.76 41.28 -6.33
CA ALA A 139 32.64 42.43 -6.50
C ALA A 139 34.09 42.07 -6.17
N ILE A 140 35.01 42.42 -7.06
CA ILE A 140 36.46 42.36 -6.82
C ILE A 140 36.87 43.74 -6.30
N THR A 141 37.39 43.80 -5.08
CA THR A 141 37.73 45.05 -4.41
C THR A 141 39.20 45.12 -4.07
N VAL A 142 39.85 46.24 -4.41
CA VAL A 142 41.20 46.58 -3.93
C VAL A 142 41.04 47.74 -2.97
N GLY A 143 41.21 47.48 -1.66
CA GLY A 143 40.83 48.46 -0.63
C GLY A 143 39.32 48.64 -0.55
N TYR A 144 38.83 49.84 -0.84
CA TYR A 144 37.38 50.16 -0.88
C TYR A 144 36.84 50.31 -2.30
N ASP A 145 37.70 50.25 -3.32
CA ASP A 145 37.31 50.48 -4.70
C ASP A 145 36.97 49.15 -5.39
N VAL A 146 35.81 49.12 -6.06
CA VAL A 146 35.42 48.00 -6.93
C VAL A 146 36.16 48.14 -8.24
N VAL A 147 37.05 47.19 -8.54
CA VAL A 147 37.89 47.19 -9.75
C VAL A 147 37.35 46.28 -10.85
N GLY A 148 36.37 45.44 -10.53
CA GLY A 148 35.68 44.57 -11.46
C GLY A 148 34.70 43.66 -10.76
N TRP A 149 34.05 42.79 -11.53
CA TRP A 149 33.06 41.83 -11.05
C TRP A 149 33.41 40.44 -11.55
N LEU A 150 33.47 39.49 -10.61
CA LEU A 150 33.67 38.08 -10.88
C LEU A 150 32.31 37.40 -10.97
N MET A 151 31.98 36.93 -12.16
CA MET A 151 30.79 36.12 -12.41
C MET A 151 31.20 34.67 -12.53
N MET A 152 30.80 33.86 -11.56
CA MET A 152 30.92 32.43 -11.73
C MET A 152 29.85 31.94 -12.70
N PRO A 153 30.22 31.08 -13.67
CA PRO A 153 29.24 30.43 -14.50
C PRO A 153 28.23 29.73 -13.59
N PHE A 154 26.98 30.17 -13.64
CA PHE A 154 25.88 29.52 -12.94
C PHE A 154 25.58 28.21 -13.69
N GLU A 155 26.36 27.17 -13.42
CA GLU A 155 26.22 25.91 -14.12
C GLU A 155 25.01 25.13 -13.61
N GLY A 156 23.90 25.31 -14.32
CA GLY A 156 22.92 24.24 -14.51
C GLY A 156 23.34 23.27 -15.63
N GLU A 157 24.38 23.58 -16.41
CA GLU A 157 24.83 22.81 -17.56
C GLU A 157 25.83 21.74 -17.13
N ARG A 158 25.32 20.52 -16.99
CA ARG A 158 26.09 19.32 -16.63
C ARG A 158 27.08 19.00 -17.75
N ARG A 159 28.36 19.28 -17.55
CA ARG A 159 29.41 18.84 -18.47
C ARG A 159 29.64 17.32 -18.32
N PRO A 160 29.54 16.53 -19.40
CA PRO A 160 29.88 15.11 -19.34
C PRO A 160 31.35 14.92 -18.94
N GLY A 161 31.62 14.09 -17.94
CA GLY A 161 32.98 13.77 -17.50
C GLY A 161 33.55 14.64 -16.37
N SER A 162 32.80 15.62 -15.87
CA SER A 162 33.21 16.40 -14.70
C SER A 162 32.98 15.64 -13.37
N PRO A 163 33.78 15.85 -12.31
CA PRO A 163 33.56 15.21 -11.00
C PRO A 163 32.15 15.43 -10.43
N GLU A 164 31.53 16.57 -10.77
CA GLU A 164 30.17 16.95 -10.43
C GLU A 164 29.17 16.00 -11.10
N ALA A 165 29.27 15.85 -12.43
CA ALA A 165 28.40 14.97 -13.20
C ALA A 165 28.49 13.52 -12.70
N ASP A 166 29.70 13.07 -12.36
CA ASP A 166 29.94 11.76 -11.76
C ASP A 166 29.29 11.60 -10.38
N PHE A 167 29.38 12.62 -9.52
CA PHE A 167 28.70 12.63 -8.23
C PHE A 167 27.18 12.58 -8.39
N TYR A 168 26.60 13.42 -9.27
CA TYR A 168 25.15 13.39 -9.55
C TYR A 168 24.69 12.05 -10.10
N ASN A 169 25.45 11.43 -11.00
CA ASN A 169 25.16 10.12 -11.54
C ASN A 169 25.21 9.04 -10.45
N ARG A 170 26.20 9.09 -9.54
CA ARG A 170 26.28 8.18 -8.38
C ARG A 170 25.08 8.35 -7.44
N VAL A 171 24.73 9.58 -7.09
CA VAL A 171 23.57 9.87 -6.22
C VAL A 171 22.29 9.41 -6.90
N THR A 172 22.06 9.80 -8.15
CA THR A 172 20.85 9.43 -8.90
C THR A 172 20.72 7.92 -9.05
N ARG A 173 21.82 7.20 -9.33
CA ARG A 173 21.81 5.74 -9.41
C ARG A 173 21.52 5.10 -8.05
N ALA A 174 22.13 5.59 -6.97
CA ALA A 174 21.87 5.12 -5.62
C ALA A 174 20.41 5.35 -5.20
N THR A 175 19.86 6.54 -5.49
CA THR A 175 18.45 6.88 -5.28
C THR A 175 17.53 5.98 -6.10
N THR A 176 17.86 5.73 -7.37
CA THR A 176 17.08 4.85 -8.25
C THR A 176 17.05 3.41 -7.74
N TYR A 177 18.19 2.84 -7.35
CA TYR A 177 18.23 1.49 -6.79
C TYR A 177 17.52 1.41 -5.43
N SER A 178 17.63 2.45 -4.60
CA SER A 178 16.89 2.53 -3.34
C SER A 178 15.38 2.60 -3.56
N ALA A 179 14.92 3.39 -4.54
CA ALA A 179 13.51 3.50 -4.94
C ALA A 179 12.95 2.17 -5.47
N LEU A 180 13.70 1.48 -6.34
CA LEU A 180 13.33 0.15 -6.82
C LEU A 180 13.28 -0.87 -5.68
N GLY A 181 14.26 -0.86 -4.77
CA GLY A 181 14.28 -1.70 -3.58
C GLY A 181 13.08 -1.44 -2.66
N ALA A 182 12.81 -0.17 -2.34
CA ALA A 182 11.68 0.24 -1.50
C ALA A 182 10.33 -0.16 -2.13
N THR A 183 10.16 0.05 -3.44
CA THR A 183 8.96 -0.37 -4.17
C THR A 183 8.80 -1.90 -4.14
N GLY A 184 9.89 -2.64 -4.32
CA GLY A 184 9.91 -4.10 -4.21
C GLY A 184 9.49 -4.59 -2.82
N ILE A 185 10.03 -3.98 -1.77
CA ILE A 185 9.65 -4.29 -0.38
C ILE A 185 8.17 -3.97 -0.13
N ALA A 186 7.69 -2.80 -0.57
CA ALA A 186 6.29 -2.42 -0.43
C ALA A 186 5.35 -3.41 -1.14
N LEU A 187 5.72 -3.86 -2.34
CA LEU A 187 4.96 -4.87 -3.09
C LEU A 187 4.96 -6.23 -2.36
N LEU A 188 6.12 -6.69 -1.86
CA LEU A 188 6.22 -7.93 -1.10
C LEU A 188 5.36 -7.89 0.15
N LEU A 189 5.46 -6.83 0.96
CA LEU A 189 4.64 -6.62 2.15
C LEU A 189 3.15 -6.57 1.80
N GLY A 190 2.79 -5.85 0.73
CA GLY A 190 1.42 -5.79 0.24
C GLY A 190 0.86 -7.17 -0.13
N ILE A 191 1.65 -8.02 -0.81
CA ILE A 191 1.25 -9.40 -1.16
C ILE A 191 1.10 -10.26 0.08
N VAL A 192 2.04 -10.19 1.02
CA VAL A 192 1.99 -10.96 2.27
C VAL A 192 0.75 -10.58 3.06
N LEU A 193 0.54 -9.29 3.32
CA LEU A 193 -0.59 -8.79 4.11
C LEU A 193 -1.94 -9.09 3.44
N ALA A 194 -2.00 -8.94 2.11
CA ALA A 194 -3.20 -9.27 1.35
C ALA A 194 -3.55 -10.76 1.45
N ARG A 195 -2.55 -11.65 1.43
CA ARG A 195 -2.77 -13.11 1.58
C ARG A 195 -3.15 -13.49 3.01
N THR A 196 -2.47 -12.94 4.02
CA THR A 196 -2.75 -13.25 5.43
C THR A 196 -4.15 -12.83 5.85
N LEU A 197 -4.66 -11.69 5.35
CA LEU A 197 -6.01 -11.23 5.66
C LEU A 197 -7.09 -11.86 4.79
N THR A 198 -6.87 -11.96 3.47
CA THR A 198 -7.96 -12.38 2.56
C THR A 198 -8.21 -13.89 2.63
N HIS A 199 -7.20 -14.71 2.91
CA HIS A 199 -7.36 -16.17 2.92
C HIS A 199 -8.32 -16.65 4.04
N PRO A 200 -8.13 -16.29 5.33
CA PRO A 200 -9.05 -16.69 6.39
C PRO A 200 -10.48 -16.18 6.17
N VAL A 201 -10.64 -14.96 5.67
CA VAL A 201 -11.95 -14.37 5.37
C VAL A 201 -12.70 -15.14 4.29
N ARG A 202 -12.00 -15.58 3.22
CA ARG A 202 -12.59 -16.42 2.18
C ARG A 202 -13.01 -17.79 2.70
N GLU A 203 -12.18 -18.40 3.54
CA GLU A 203 -12.49 -19.69 4.17
C GLU A 203 -13.72 -19.59 5.06
N LEU A 204 -13.80 -18.55 5.92
CA LEU A 204 -14.98 -18.25 6.72
C LEU A 204 -16.21 -18.01 5.85
N THR A 205 -16.09 -17.23 4.78
CA THR A 205 -17.20 -16.97 3.85
C THR A 205 -17.73 -18.27 3.25
N ALA A 206 -16.83 -19.16 2.80
CA ALA A 206 -17.20 -20.45 2.24
C ALA A 206 -17.86 -21.37 3.30
N ALA A 207 -17.32 -21.40 4.53
CA ALA A 207 -17.87 -22.18 5.62
C ALA A 207 -19.28 -21.70 6.02
N THR A 208 -19.48 -20.38 6.14
CA THR A 208 -20.81 -19.79 6.40
C THR A 208 -21.81 -20.13 5.30
N GLN A 209 -21.40 -20.08 4.03
CA GLN A 209 -22.26 -20.52 2.91
C GLN A 209 -22.60 -22.01 2.98
N ALA A 210 -21.68 -22.86 3.45
CA ALA A 210 -21.95 -24.28 3.64
C ALA A 210 -22.96 -24.51 4.77
N VAL A 211 -22.81 -23.80 5.90
CA VAL A 211 -23.77 -23.86 7.03
C VAL A 211 -25.16 -23.40 6.57
N ALA A 212 -25.26 -22.32 5.81
CA ALA A 212 -26.53 -21.84 5.25
C ALA A 212 -27.23 -22.86 4.33
N LYS A 213 -26.47 -23.80 3.74
CA LYS A 213 -26.99 -24.91 2.92
C LYS A 213 -27.26 -26.18 3.74
N GLY A 214 -27.20 -26.12 5.06
CA GLY A 214 -27.43 -27.26 5.96
C GLY A 214 -26.18 -28.06 6.32
N GLY A 215 -24.99 -27.63 5.90
CA GLY A 215 -23.70 -28.21 6.30
C GLY A 215 -23.31 -27.81 7.73
N LEU A 216 -24.09 -28.24 8.71
CA LEU A 216 -23.88 -27.92 10.14
C LEU A 216 -22.62 -28.58 10.69
N GLY A 217 -22.01 -27.98 11.73
CA GLY A 217 -20.82 -28.53 12.40
C GLY A 217 -19.51 -28.35 11.63
N LYS A 218 -19.51 -27.61 10.52
CA LYS A 218 -18.27 -27.23 9.81
C LYS A 218 -17.42 -26.32 10.68
N GLN A 219 -16.12 -26.59 10.71
CA GLN A 219 -15.14 -25.77 11.41
C GLN A 219 -14.11 -25.19 10.44
N VAL A 220 -13.60 -24.01 10.79
CA VAL A 220 -12.49 -23.33 10.11
C VAL A 220 -11.27 -23.28 11.03
N ARG A 221 -10.08 -23.18 10.44
CA ARG A 221 -8.84 -23.11 11.23
C ARG A 221 -8.66 -21.73 11.87
N VAL A 222 -8.51 -21.69 13.19
CA VAL A 222 -8.06 -20.48 13.92
C VAL A 222 -6.55 -20.31 13.69
N ARG A 223 -6.15 -19.27 12.95
CA ARG A 223 -4.75 -19.02 12.55
C ARG A 223 -4.07 -17.87 13.29
N SER A 224 -4.85 -17.00 13.91
CA SER A 224 -4.38 -15.77 14.55
C SER A 224 -4.98 -15.63 15.94
N GLN A 225 -4.38 -14.76 16.74
CA GLN A 225 -4.87 -14.35 18.07
C GLN A 225 -5.50 -12.94 18.03
N ASP A 226 -5.72 -12.40 16.84
CA ASP A 226 -6.36 -11.11 16.57
C ASP A 226 -7.89 -11.26 16.37
N GLU A 227 -8.54 -10.21 15.89
CA GLU A 227 -9.98 -10.16 15.61
C GLU A 227 -10.43 -11.24 14.62
N LEU A 228 -9.59 -11.63 13.65
CA LEU A 228 -9.89 -12.72 12.72
C LEU A 228 -9.83 -14.08 13.43
N GLY A 229 -8.91 -14.24 14.38
CA GLY A 229 -8.84 -15.40 15.25
C GLY A 229 -10.10 -15.58 16.11
N ILE A 230 -10.51 -14.50 16.78
CA ILE A 230 -11.73 -14.46 17.59
C ILE A 230 -12.95 -14.78 16.72
N LEU A 231 -13.06 -14.15 15.54
CA LEU A 231 -14.16 -14.40 14.60
C LEU A 231 -14.23 -15.88 14.16
N ALA A 232 -13.08 -16.49 13.87
CA ALA A 232 -13.00 -17.91 13.51
C ALA A 232 -13.45 -18.83 14.66
N ALA A 233 -13.03 -18.52 15.89
CA ALA A 233 -13.45 -19.27 17.08
C ALA A 233 -14.96 -19.13 17.33
N SER A 234 -15.51 -17.91 17.25
CA SER A 234 -16.94 -17.65 17.39
C SER A 234 -17.76 -18.37 16.31
N PHE A 235 -17.29 -18.39 15.06
CA PHE A 235 -17.93 -19.15 13.99
C PHE A 235 -17.96 -20.65 14.30
N ASN A 236 -16.85 -21.23 14.76
CA ASN A 236 -16.78 -22.65 15.09
C ASN A 236 -17.75 -23.02 16.20
N GLN A 237 -17.84 -22.20 17.25
CA GLN A 237 -18.79 -22.40 18.36
C GLN A 237 -20.23 -22.38 17.85
N MET A 238 -20.63 -21.33 17.12
CA MET A 238 -21.97 -21.21 16.55
C MET A 238 -22.33 -22.40 15.64
N SER A 239 -21.40 -22.83 14.78
CA SER A 239 -21.60 -23.96 13.86
C SER A 239 -21.83 -25.28 14.60
N GLN A 240 -21.11 -25.47 15.72
CA GLN A 240 -21.25 -26.62 16.58
C GLN A 240 -22.56 -26.60 17.38
N ASP A 241 -22.93 -25.46 17.96
CA ASP A 241 -24.20 -25.29 18.67
C ASP A 241 -25.39 -25.58 17.76
N LEU A 242 -25.34 -25.11 16.50
CA LEU A 242 -26.38 -25.36 15.52
C LEU A 242 -26.46 -26.85 15.14
N ALA A 243 -25.33 -27.55 15.05
CA ALA A 243 -25.30 -28.99 14.82
C ALA A 243 -25.90 -29.79 15.99
N HIS A 244 -25.57 -29.40 17.23
CA HIS A 244 -26.13 -30.00 18.43
C HIS A 244 -27.63 -29.77 18.51
N ALA A 245 -28.10 -28.54 18.32
CA ALA A 245 -29.53 -28.21 18.32
C ALA A 245 -30.31 -29.00 17.25
N SER A 246 -29.74 -29.15 16.05
CA SER A 246 -30.34 -29.95 14.98
C SER A 246 -30.44 -31.44 15.33
N THR A 247 -29.40 -31.99 15.97
CA THR A 247 -29.38 -33.39 16.42
C THR A 247 -30.40 -33.63 17.52
N LEU A 248 -30.45 -32.76 18.52
CA LEU A 248 -31.40 -32.83 19.62
C LEU A 248 -32.85 -32.76 19.11
N ARG A 249 -33.14 -31.83 18.19
CA ARG A 249 -34.46 -31.73 17.56
C ARG A 249 -34.87 -33.03 16.84
N ARG A 250 -33.93 -33.67 16.13
CA ARG A 250 -34.20 -34.94 15.44
C ARG A 250 -34.46 -36.09 16.41
N GLN A 251 -33.70 -36.17 17.50
CA GLN A 251 -33.89 -37.16 18.55
C GLN A 251 -35.26 -36.99 19.22
N MET A 252 -35.59 -35.78 19.70
CA MET A 252 -36.90 -35.48 20.26
C MET A 252 -38.05 -35.86 19.34
N THR A 253 -37.94 -35.55 18.04
CA THR A 253 -38.99 -35.90 17.06
C THR A 253 -39.12 -37.42 16.90
N ALA A 254 -38.01 -38.16 16.94
CA ALA A 254 -38.02 -39.61 16.84
C ALA A 254 -38.60 -40.27 18.10
N ASP A 255 -38.24 -39.76 19.27
CA ASP A 255 -38.71 -40.24 20.57
C ASP A 255 -40.22 -40.01 20.69
N ILE A 256 -40.70 -38.79 20.38
CA ILE A 256 -42.14 -38.49 20.33
C ILE A 256 -42.86 -39.42 19.35
N ALA A 257 -42.31 -39.65 18.16
CA ALA A 257 -42.93 -40.55 17.18
C ALA A 257 -42.97 -42.02 17.65
N HIS A 258 -42.00 -42.45 18.46
CA HIS A 258 -41.99 -43.78 19.05
C HIS A 258 -43.07 -43.91 20.14
N ASP A 259 -43.12 -42.95 21.06
CA ASP A 259 -44.05 -42.93 22.19
C ASP A 259 -45.50 -42.83 21.73
N LEU A 260 -45.78 -42.11 20.64
CA LEU A 260 -47.11 -42.05 20.03
C LEU A 260 -47.49 -43.34 19.26
N ARG A 261 -46.52 -44.05 18.66
CA ARG A 261 -46.80 -45.24 17.84
C ARG A 261 -47.30 -46.41 18.68
N THR A 262 -46.73 -46.62 19.86
CA THR A 262 -47.06 -47.75 20.73
C THR A 262 -48.55 -47.80 21.11
N PRO A 263 -49.13 -46.79 21.77
CA PRO A 263 -50.56 -46.79 22.14
C PRO A 263 -51.47 -46.78 20.92
N LEU A 264 -51.08 -46.07 19.84
CA LEU A 264 -51.85 -46.06 18.59
C LEU A 264 -51.92 -47.46 17.95
N SER A 265 -50.83 -48.23 17.99
CA SER A 265 -50.80 -49.61 17.45
C SER A 265 -51.70 -50.54 18.26
N VAL A 266 -51.79 -50.33 19.58
CA VAL A 266 -52.73 -51.06 20.45
C VAL A 266 -54.17 -50.73 20.06
N ILE A 267 -54.53 -49.45 19.97
CA ILE A 267 -55.88 -49.01 19.56
C ILE A 267 -56.26 -49.58 18.20
N LEU A 268 -55.36 -49.50 17.22
CA LEU A 268 -55.59 -50.05 15.89
C LEU A 268 -55.77 -51.58 15.91
N GLY A 269 -54.93 -52.31 16.65
CA GLY A 269 -55.03 -53.76 16.76
C GLY A 269 -56.36 -54.25 17.35
N TYR A 270 -56.83 -53.60 18.43
CA TYR A 270 -58.12 -53.92 19.03
C TYR A 270 -59.30 -53.56 18.11
N THR A 271 -59.27 -52.40 17.46
CA THR A 271 -60.34 -52.00 16.54
C THR A 271 -60.41 -52.87 15.29
N GLU A 272 -59.28 -53.36 14.77
CA GLU A 272 -59.24 -54.35 13.68
C GLU A 272 -59.80 -55.71 14.12
N ALA A 273 -59.42 -56.19 15.30
CA ALA A 273 -59.91 -57.47 15.81
C ALA A 273 -61.42 -57.45 16.13
N LEU A 274 -61.94 -56.32 16.62
CA LEU A 274 -63.39 -56.08 16.76
C LEU A 274 -64.09 -56.07 15.41
N ARG A 275 -63.54 -55.37 14.40
CA ARG A 275 -64.11 -55.30 13.04
C ARG A 275 -64.16 -56.68 12.37
N ASP A 276 -63.11 -57.48 12.55
CA ASP A 276 -63.01 -58.82 11.99
C ASP A 276 -63.88 -59.86 12.75
N GLY A 277 -64.57 -59.45 13.84
CA GLY A 277 -65.39 -60.34 14.67
C GLY A 277 -64.58 -61.34 15.51
N LYS A 278 -63.27 -61.11 15.66
CA LYS A 278 -62.34 -61.99 16.39
C LYS A 278 -62.31 -61.72 17.89
N LEU A 279 -62.82 -60.57 18.33
CA LEU A 279 -62.99 -60.20 19.74
C LEU A 279 -64.45 -59.81 20.01
N PRO A 280 -65.04 -60.23 21.15
CA PRO A 280 -66.35 -59.75 21.57
C PRO A 280 -66.27 -58.28 22.00
N CYS A 281 -67.25 -57.46 21.64
CA CYS A 281 -67.29 -56.06 22.07
C CYS A 281 -67.83 -56.01 23.51
N ASP A 282 -66.94 -56.06 24.51
CA ASP A 282 -67.27 -56.02 25.93
C ASP A 282 -66.65 -54.79 26.63
N GLN A 283 -66.96 -54.67 27.93
CA GLN A 283 -66.53 -53.54 28.75
C GLN A 283 -65.00 -53.48 28.89
N GLU A 284 -64.31 -54.63 28.96
CA GLU A 284 -62.87 -54.71 29.15
C GLU A 284 -62.09 -54.18 27.94
N ILE A 285 -62.55 -54.50 26.72
CA ILE A 285 -61.96 -53.96 25.50
C ILE A 285 -62.21 -52.45 25.38
N PHE A 286 -63.41 -51.98 25.72
CA PHE A 286 -63.72 -50.55 25.70
C PHE A 286 -62.84 -49.77 26.69
N ASP A 287 -62.67 -50.28 27.90
CA ASP A 287 -61.83 -49.67 28.93
C ASP A 287 -60.35 -49.63 28.50
N THR A 288 -59.86 -50.67 27.81
CA THR A 288 -58.50 -50.70 27.24
C THR A 288 -58.32 -49.63 26.15
N LEU A 289 -59.23 -49.55 25.18
CA LEU A 289 -59.20 -48.54 24.12
C LEU A 289 -59.28 -47.11 24.69
N HIS A 290 -60.11 -46.91 25.70
CA HIS A 290 -60.25 -45.61 26.36
C HIS A 290 -58.99 -45.23 27.12
N THR A 291 -58.36 -46.19 27.82
CA THR A 291 -57.10 -45.96 28.54
C THR A 291 -55.96 -45.56 27.59
N GLU A 292 -55.79 -46.25 26.47
CA GLU A 292 -54.75 -45.90 25.49
C GLU A 292 -55.03 -44.55 24.80
N ALA A 293 -56.31 -44.22 24.56
CA ALA A 293 -56.68 -42.92 24.02
C ALA A 293 -56.41 -41.77 25.02
N GLN A 294 -56.67 -42.00 26.31
CA GLN A 294 -56.29 -41.06 27.38
C GLN A 294 -54.77 -40.91 27.52
N HIS A 295 -54.02 -42.01 27.35
CA HIS A 295 -52.55 -41.99 27.37
C HIS A 295 -52.00 -41.14 26.22
N LEU A 296 -52.51 -41.33 24.99
CA LEU A 296 -52.17 -40.48 23.86
C LEU A 296 -52.51 -39.00 24.09
N GLN A 297 -53.66 -38.71 24.69
CA GLN A 297 -54.05 -37.35 25.02
C GLN A 297 -53.03 -36.71 25.99
N HIS A 298 -52.62 -37.44 27.02
CA HIS A 298 -51.63 -36.96 28.00
C HIS A 298 -50.21 -36.76 27.41
N LEU A 299 -49.88 -37.46 26.32
CA LEU A 299 -48.59 -37.29 25.61
C LEU A 299 -48.56 -36.04 24.71
N ILE A 300 -49.72 -35.48 24.36
CA ILE A 300 -49.84 -34.34 23.44
C ILE A 300 -50.06 -33.02 24.19
N ASP A 301 -50.71 -33.07 25.36
CA ASP A 301 -50.96 -31.92 26.25
C ASP A 301 -49.70 -31.46 27.02
#